data_AF-A0A919S4R7-F1
#
_entry.id   AF-A0A919S4R7-F1
#
_cell.length_a   1.000
_cell.length_b   1.000
_cell.length_c   1.000
_cell.angle_alpha   90.00
_cell.angle_beta   90.00
_cell.angle_gamma   90.00
#
_symmetry.space_group_name_H-M   'P 1'
#
loop_
_entity.id
_entity.type
_entity.pdbx_description
1 polymer ?
#
loop_
_entity_poly.entity_id
_entity_poly.type
_entity_poly.pdbx_seq_one_letter_code
_entity_poly.pdbx_strand_id
1 'polypeptide(L)'
;MDFAVDIIVGNSGRMAAIWLTLILLAVVALFALALPRGVHRPRQISAWLAANAAQKRAEAERRAAEAAEAIRYAEEIAVAARGAANTAERRREECQRAQAAVEGAWQAYQQADAGLARARRAAAYGVPHAPITDEERADRAQALRRSAQAAYRRGDLSDTQLLDALTHRNGWDPALHPVEQELILARAAVTHRFSAYQDALDAEQAAWQASDVATAAVRSLRQEVASAEALAEAARAVLPENDRPARSTRRVPATA
;
A
#
# COMPACT_ATOMS: atom_id res chain seq x y z
N MET A 1 65.73 4.56 -86.60
CA MET A 1 64.64 5.48 -86.26
C MET A 1 64.57 5.56 -84.74
N ASP A 2 65.44 6.34 -84.09
CA ASP A 2 65.47 6.44 -82.62
C ASP A 2 66.13 7.72 -82.06
N PHE A 3 66.23 8.78 -82.88
CA PHE A 3 66.84 10.04 -82.44
C PHE A 3 65.92 11.27 -82.54
N ALA A 4 64.65 11.08 -82.93
CA ALA A 4 63.72 12.19 -83.17
C ALA A 4 62.66 12.40 -82.07
N VAL A 5 62.54 11.49 -81.10
CA VAL A 5 61.47 11.57 -80.06
C VAL A 5 61.95 12.26 -78.77
N ASP A 6 63.26 12.33 -78.52
CA ASP A 6 63.76 12.73 -77.20
C ASP A 6 63.94 14.25 -77.00
N ILE A 7 63.77 15.07 -78.05
CA ILE A 7 63.89 16.54 -77.95
C ILE A 7 62.52 17.23 -77.77
N ILE A 8 61.40 16.53 -78.03
CA ILE A 8 60.05 17.11 -77.88
C ILE A 8 59.49 16.92 -76.45
N VAL A 9 60.09 16.06 -75.63
CA VAL A 9 59.64 15.78 -74.25
C VAL A 9 60.29 16.71 -73.21
N GLY A 10 61.48 17.27 -73.47
CA GLY A 10 62.25 18.04 -72.48
C GLY A 10 61.68 19.43 -72.12
N ASN A 11 61.02 20.12 -73.05
CA ASN A 11 60.54 21.50 -72.84
C ASN A 11 59.00 21.63 -72.76
N SER A 12 58.27 20.63 -73.28
CA SER A 12 56.79 20.59 -73.27
C SER A 12 56.22 20.34 -71.86
N GLY A 13 56.95 19.60 -71.02
CA GLY A 13 56.54 19.32 -69.64
C GLY A 13 56.50 20.56 -68.73
N ARG A 14 57.40 21.53 -68.94
CA ARG A 14 57.42 22.78 -68.16
C ARG A 14 56.26 23.71 -68.51
N MET A 15 55.96 23.86 -69.80
CA MET A 15 54.79 24.64 -70.23
C MET A 15 53.48 23.99 -69.81
N ALA A 16 53.36 22.66 -69.91
CA ALA A 16 52.18 21.93 -69.45
C ALA A 16 52.01 22.01 -67.92
N ALA A 17 53.10 21.94 -67.15
CA ALA A 17 53.07 22.14 -65.70
C ALA A 17 52.63 23.55 -65.33
N ILE A 18 53.17 24.58 -66.00
CA ILE A 18 52.76 25.98 -65.78
C ILE A 18 51.27 26.16 -66.10
N TRP A 19 50.80 25.61 -67.22
CA TRP A 19 49.39 25.66 -67.60
C TRP A 19 48.48 24.93 -66.60
N LEU A 20 48.87 23.75 -66.11
CA LEU A 20 48.11 23.03 -65.09
C LEU A 20 48.09 23.78 -63.76
N THR A 21 49.21 24.39 -63.34
CA THR A 21 49.21 25.25 -62.15
C THR A 21 48.33 26.48 -62.34
N LEU A 22 48.31 27.10 -63.52
CA LEU A 22 47.46 28.25 -63.80
C LEU A 22 45.98 27.88 -63.85
N ILE A 23 45.63 26.73 -64.44
CA ILE A 23 44.27 26.19 -64.42
C ILE A 23 43.86 25.84 -62.98
N LEU A 24 44.71 25.18 -62.21
CA LEU A 24 44.43 24.86 -60.81
C LEU A 24 44.25 26.13 -59.98
N LEU A 25 45.09 27.14 -60.18
CA LEU A 25 45.02 28.43 -59.48
C LEU A 25 43.77 29.22 -59.90
N ALA A 26 43.39 29.16 -61.18
CA ALA A 26 42.16 29.75 -61.70
C ALA A 26 40.92 29.03 -61.17
N VAL A 27 40.93 27.70 -61.07
CA VAL A 27 39.84 26.91 -60.47
C VAL A 27 39.72 27.21 -58.98
N VAL A 28 40.84 27.30 -58.25
CA VAL A 28 40.85 27.68 -56.82
C VAL A 28 40.37 29.12 -56.63
N ALA A 29 40.79 30.05 -57.49
CA ALA A 29 40.36 31.45 -57.45
C ALA A 29 38.87 31.60 -57.81
N LEU A 30 38.38 30.85 -58.81
CA LEU A 30 36.97 30.81 -59.19
C LEU A 30 36.13 30.16 -58.10
N PHE A 31 36.62 29.10 -57.43
CA PHE A 31 35.95 28.54 -56.25
C PHE A 31 35.86 29.60 -55.15
N ALA A 32 36.97 30.28 -54.83
CA ALA A 32 37.01 31.34 -53.82
C ALA A 32 36.07 32.53 -54.15
N LEU A 33 35.89 32.87 -55.44
CA LEU A 33 35.00 33.94 -55.89
C LEU A 33 33.53 33.51 -56.02
N ALA A 34 33.28 32.24 -56.37
CA ALA A 34 31.94 31.65 -56.48
C ALA A 34 31.36 31.26 -55.12
N LEU A 35 32.19 31.18 -54.08
CA LEU A 35 31.72 31.13 -52.70
C LEU A 35 30.99 32.47 -52.38
N PRO A 36 29.71 32.42 -51.97
CA PRO A 36 28.93 33.62 -51.73
C PRO A 36 29.65 34.54 -50.73
N ARG A 37 29.72 35.84 -51.03
CA ARG A 37 30.30 36.89 -50.14
C ARG A 37 29.69 36.92 -48.71
N GLY A 38 28.67 36.10 -48.41
CA GLY A 38 28.13 35.88 -47.07
C GLY A 38 28.96 34.97 -46.15
N VAL A 39 30.00 34.29 -46.64
CA VAL A 39 30.81 33.34 -45.84
C VAL A 39 31.94 34.02 -45.03
N HIS A 40 32.19 35.31 -45.23
CA HIS A 40 33.24 36.07 -44.51
C HIS A 40 32.85 36.56 -43.10
N ARG A 41 31.79 36.00 -42.49
CA ARG A 41 31.51 36.22 -41.06
C ARG A 41 31.74 34.92 -40.27
N PRO A 42 33.00 34.47 -40.07
CA PRO A 42 33.31 33.29 -39.27
C PRO A 42 32.73 33.40 -37.85
N ARG A 43 32.66 34.62 -37.30
CA ARG A 43 32.03 34.92 -36.01
C ARG A 43 30.52 34.62 -35.96
N GLN A 44 29.79 34.75 -37.07
CA GLN A 44 28.35 34.46 -37.11
C GLN A 44 28.07 32.97 -37.20
N ILE A 45 28.86 32.23 -37.98
CA ILE A 45 28.76 30.77 -38.07
C ILE A 45 29.14 30.14 -36.72
N SER A 46 30.22 30.62 -36.07
CA SER A 46 30.60 30.16 -34.73
C SER A 46 29.56 30.53 -33.66
N ALA A 47 28.97 31.73 -33.73
CA ALA A 47 27.91 32.14 -32.81
C ALA A 47 26.64 31.30 -32.98
N TRP A 48 26.25 30.98 -34.22
CA TRP A 48 25.12 30.09 -34.49
C TRP A 48 25.38 28.66 -34.00
N LEU A 49 26.58 28.09 -34.25
CA LEU A 49 26.96 26.78 -33.73
C LEU A 49 26.99 26.75 -32.19
N ALA A 50 27.50 27.81 -31.56
CA ALA A 50 27.52 27.93 -30.10
C ALA A 50 26.11 28.04 -29.51
N ALA A 51 25.22 28.82 -30.13
CA ALA A 51 23.81 28.93 -29.74
C ALA A 51 23.08 27.59 -29.90
N ASN A 52 23.30 26.87 -31.00
CA ASN A 52 22.68 25.58 -31.28
C ASN A 52 23.22 24.48 -30.31
N ALA A 53 24.52 24.53 -29.98
CA ALA A 53 25.10 23.67 -28.95
C ALA A 53 24.55 23.98 -27.55
N ALA A 54 24.38 25.26 -27.20
CA ALA A 54 23.77 25.66 -25.93
C ALA A 54 22.30 25.21 -25.84
N GLN A 55 21.53 25.34 -26.93
CA GLN A 55 20.17 24.83 -26.99
C GLN A 55 20.10 23.31 -26.81
N LYS A 56 20.96 22.55 -27.50
CA LYS A 56 21.04 21.09 -27.34
C LYS A 56 21.42 20.67 -25.91
N ARG A 57 22.30 21.42 -25.24
CA ARG A 57 22.64 21.20 -23.83
C ARG A 57 21.43 21.45 -22.93
N ALA A 58 20.74 22.57 -23.12
CA ALA A 58 19.53 22.88 -22.35
C ALA A 58 18.42 21.82 -22.56
N GLU A 59 18.25 21.32 -23.78
CA GLU A 59 17.31 20.21 -24.06
C GLU A 59 17.74 18.89 -23.41
N ALA A 60 19.04 18.58 -23.42
CA ALA A 60 19.58 17.39 -22.75
C ALA A 60 19.42 17.48 -21.22
N GLU A 61 19.70 18.64 -20.63
CA GLU A 61 19.49 18.91 -19.20
C GLU A 61 18.02 18.76 -18.80
N ARG A 62 17.08 19.27 -19.62
CA ARG A 62 15.64 19.09 -19.38
C ARG A 62 15.24 17.61 -19.41
N ARG A 63 15.65 16.88 -20.44
CA ARG A 63 15.37 15.43 -20.53
C ARG A 63 15.99 14.65 -19.37
N ALA A 64 17.18 15.04 -18.92
CA ALA A 64 17.84 14.41 -17.79
C ALA A 64 17.08 14.68 -16.48
N ALA A 65 16.56 15.90 -16.28
CA ALA A 65 15.72 16.25 -15.14
C ALA A 65 14.40 15.46 -15.16
N GLU A 66 13.69 15.42 -16.29
CA GLU A 66 12.46 14.63 -16.47
C GLU A 66 12.71 13.13 -16.22
N ALA A 67 13.84 12.60 -16.69
CA ALA A 67 14.21 11.21 -16.47
C ALA A 67 14.48 10.92 -14.97
N ALA A 68 15.17 11.83 -14.28
CA ALA A 68 15.43 11.70 -12.85
C ALA A 68 14.13 11.77 -12.04
N GLU A 69 13.18 12.62 -12.43
CA GLU A 69 11.84 12.68 -11.81
C GLU A 69 11.04 11.40 -12.01
N ALA A 70 11.03 10.84 -13.22
CA ALA A 70 10.36 9.56 -13.50
C ALA A 70 10.93 8.41 -12.66
N ILE A 71 12.26 8.34 -12.51
CA ILE A 71 12.92 7.34 -11.67
C ILE A 71 12.53 7.52 -10.20
N ARG A 72 12.57 8.76 -9.69
CA ARG A 72 12.21 9.05 -8.30
C ARG A 72 10.75 8.71 -8.02
N TYR A 73 9.84 9.08 -8.92
CA TYR A 73 8.42 8.76 -8.80
C TYR A 73 8.19 7.24 -8.75
N ALA A 74 8.86 6.47 -9.61
CA ALA A 74 8.77 5.00 -9.56
C ALA A 74 9.26 4.42 -8.22
N GLU A 75 10.33 4.96 -7.65
CA GLU A 75 10.82 4.56 -6.33
C GLU A 75 9.82 4.89 -5.21
N GLU A 76 9.23 6.08 -5.23
CA GLU A 76 8.22 6.53 -4.26
C GLU A 76 6.97 5.67 -4.30
N ILE A 77 6.44 5.40 -5.50
CA ILE A 77 5.27 4.54 -5.69
C ILE A 77 5.56 3.10 -5.29
N ALA A 78 6.78 2.59 -5.53
CA ALA A 78 7.18 1.28 -5.05
C ALA A 78 7.24 1.20 -3.52
N VAL A 79 7.65 2.27 -2.82
CA VAL A 79 7.57 2.35 -1.35
C VAL A 79 6.12 2.35 -0.89
N ALA A 80 5.25 3.15 -1.51
CA ALA A 80 3.83 3.19 -1.18
C ALA A 80 3.15 1.83 -1.38
N ALA A 81 3.45 1.14 -2.48
CA ALA A 81 2.92 -0.20 -2.77
C ALA A 81 3.33 -1.24 -1.71
N ARG A 82 4.59 -1.19 -1.23
CA ARG A 82 5.03 -2.05 -0.10
C ARG A 82 4.29 -1.72 1.19
N GLY A 83 4.12 -0.44 1.51
CA GLY A 83 3.35 -0.01 2.68
C GLY A 83 1.89 -0.48 2.63
N ALA A 84 1.26 -0.42 1.46
CA ALA A 84 -0.09 -0.92 1.23
C ALA A 84 -0.15 -2.46 1.38
N ALA A 85 0.84 -3.19 0.88
CA ALA A 85 0.90 -4.64 1.03
C ALA A 85 0.99 -5.06 2.52
N ASN A 86 1.86 -4.42 3.30
CA ASN A 86 1.97 -4.67 4.74
C ASN A 86 0.66 -4.31 5.47
N THR A 87 -0.01 -3.24 5.04
CA THR A 87 -1.31 -2.86 5.60
C THR A 87 -2.37 -3.92 5.31
N ALA A 88 -2.43 -4.44 4.08
CA ALA A 88 -3.37 -5.50 3.71
C ALA A 88 -3.12 -6.80 4.48
N GLU A 89 -1.87 -7.15 4.74
CA GLU A 89 -1.52 -8.30 5.58
C GLU A 89 -2.03 -8.13 7.02
N ARG A 90 -1.76 -6.98 7.64
CA ARG A 90 -2.31 -6.65 8.97
C ARG A 90 -3.84 -6.69 9.00
N ARG A 91 -4.51 -6.20 7.95
CA ARG A 91 -5.98 -6.27 7.85
C ARG A 91 -6.48 -7.70 7.75
N ARG A 92 -5.76 -8.57 7.06
CA ARG A 92 -6.09 -10.00 6.99
C ARG A 92 -6.00 -10.67 8.36
N GLU A 93 -4.98 -10.37 9.14
CA GLU A 93 -4.85 -10.83 10.53
C GLU A 93 -5.96 -10.28 11.43
N GLU A 94 -6.35 -9.01 11.25
CA GLU A 94 -7.50 -8.40 11.93
C GLU A 94 -8.81 -9.12 11.59
N CYS A 95 -9.07 -9.45 10.31
CA CYS A 95 -10.23 -10.26 9.92
C CYS A 95 -10.24 -11.63 10.59
N GLN A 96 -9.11 -12.34 10.60
CA GLN A 96 -9.02 -13.66 11.24
C GLN A 96 -9.30 -13.59 12.75
N ARG A 97 -8.79 -12.55 13.43
CA ARG A 97 -9.10 -12.32 14.84
C ARG A 97 -10.57 -11.98 15.07
N ALA A 98 -11.19 -11.19 14.20
CA ALA A 98 -12.61 -10.87 14.30
C ALA A 98 -13.49 -12.11 14.10
N GLN A 99 -13.16 -12.97 13.13
CA GLN A 99 -13.83 -14.26 12.93
C GLN A 99 -13.75 -15.16 14.16
N ALA A 100 -12.55 -15.33 14.72
CA ALA A 100 -12.37 -16.11 15.93
C ALA A 100 -13.15 -15.52 17.12
N ALA A 101 -13.27 -14.19 17.20
CA ALA A 101 -14.07 -13.52 18.21
C ALA A 101 -15.58 -13.79 18.04
N VAL A 102 -16.10 -13.75 16.81
CA VAL A 102 -17.50 -14.11 16.50
C VAL A 102 -17.78 -15.56 16.89
N GLU A 103 -16.91 -16.49 16.51
CA GLU A 103 -17.06 -17.91 16.88
C GLU A 103 -17.06 -18.10 18.40
N GLY A 104 -16.13 -17.44 19.10
CA GLY A 104 -16.07 -17.46 20.56
C GLY A 104 -17.32 -16.88 21.23
N ALA A 105 -17.82 -15.74 20.73
CA ALA A 105 -19.03 -15.10 21.23
C ALA A 105 -20.28 -15.96 20.97
N TRP A 106 -20.37 -16.60 19.80
CA TRP A 106 -21.43 -17.53 19.46
C TRP A 106 -21.45 -18.74 20.40
N GLN A 107 -20.30 -19.35 20.66
CA GLN A 107 -20.18 -20.47 21.60
C GLN A 107 -20.58 -20.06 23.02
N ALA A 108 -20.17 -18.87 23.48
CA ALA A 108 -20.54 -18.34 24.79
C ALA A 108 -22.06 -18.09 24.91
N TYR A 109 -22.67 -17.54 23.85
CA TYR A 109 -24.13 -17.39 23.76
C TYR A 109 -24.86 -18.74 23.84
N GLN A 110 -24.41 -19.74 23.06
CA GLN A 110 -25.01 -21.08 23.08
C GLN A 110 -24.90 -21.76 24.45
N GLN A 111 -23.77 -21.56 25.15
CA GLN A 111 -23.60 -22.05 26.53
C GLN A 111 -24.56 -21.36 27.51
N ALA A 112 -24.75 -20.05 27.38
CA ALA A 112 -25.71 -19.30 28.18
C ALA A 112 -27.15 -19.74 27.91
N ASP A 113 -27.53 -19.97 26.64
CA ASP A 113 -28.87 -20.44 26.27
C ASP A 113 -29.15 -21.86 26.79
N ALA A 114 -28.17 -22.76 26.70
CA ALA A 114 -28.27 -24.07 27.32
C ALA A 114 -28.42 -23.98 28.85
N GLY A 115 -27.73 -23.02 29.49
CA GLY A 115 -27.89 -22.69 30.90
C GLY A 115 -29.30 -22.21 31.24
N LEU A 116 -29.87 -21.32 30.43
CA LEU A 116 -31.24 -20.84 30.56
C LEU A 116 -32.26 -21.98 30.40
N ALA A 117 -32.06 -22.87 29.44
CA ALA A 117 -32.92 -24.04 29.25
C ALA A 117 -32.90 -24.97 30.48
N ARG A 118 -31.73 -25.16 31.11
CA ARG A 118 -31.62 -25.91 32.38
C ARG A 118 -32.35 -25.20 33.51
N ALA A 119 -32.14 -23.90 33.68
CA ALA A 119 -32.79 -23.11 34.73
C ALA A 119 -34.33 -23.10 34.57
N ARG A 120 -34.84 -23.00 33.34
CA ARG A 120 -36.29 -23.10 33.04
C ARG A 120 -36.87 -24.45 33.46
N ARG A 121 -36.16 -25.56 33.18
CA ARG A 121 -36.60 -26.90 33.62
C ARG A 121 -36.61 -27.03 35.14
N ALA A 122 -35.59 -26.51 35.82
CA ALA A 122 -35.55 -26.51 37.28
C ALA A 122 -36.71 -25.69 37.87
N ALA A 123 -36.99 -24.51 37.31
CA ALA A 123 -38.06 -23.62 37.77
C ALA A 123 -39.47 -24.23 37.61
N ALA A 124 -39.66 -25.18 36.71
CA ALA A 124 -40.93 -25.91 36.55
C ALA A 124 -41.28 -26.78 37.76
N TYR A 125 -40.29 -27.16 38.58
CA TYR A 125 -40.49 -27.93 39.82
C TYR A 125 -40.61 -27.02 41.06
N GLY A 126 -41.10 -25.79 40.89
CA GLY A 126 -41.20 -24.77 41.93
C GLY A 126 -41.78 -25.30 43.25
N VAL A 127 -41.14 -24.91 44.36
CA VAL A 127 -41.47 -25.33 45.73
C VAL A 127 -42.65 -24.49 46.26
N PRO A 128 -43.55 -25.06 47.09
CA PRO A 128 -44.62 -24.29 47.73
C PRO A 128 -44.11 -23.06 48.49
N HIS A 129 -44.84 -21.96 48.40
CA HIS A 129 -44.51 -20.70 49.08
C HIS A 129 -44.67 -20.85 50.60
N ALA A 130 -43.58 -21.24 51.28
CA ALA A 130 -43.45 -21.05 52.72
C ALA A 130 -43.00 -19.61 53.01
N PRO A 131 -43.46 -18.99 54.11
CA PRO A 131 -42.92 -17.71 54.56
C PRO A 131 -41.41 -17.87 54.81
N ILE A 132 -40.60 -16.98 54.24
CA ILE A 132 -39.14 -17.00 54.43
C ILE A 132 -38.78 -16.30 55.74
N THR A 133 -37.83 -16.85 56.47
CA THR A 133 -37.22 -16.21 57.64
C THR A 133 -36.20 -15.15 57.22
N ASP A 134 -35.86 -14.23 58.13
CA ASP A 134 -34.84 -13.20 57.86
C ASP A 134 -33.43 -13.78 57.68
N GLU A 135 -33.10 -14.87 58.37
CA GLU A 135 -31.84 -15.60 58.23
C GLU A 135 -31.74 -16.23 56.82
N GLU A 136 -32.79 -16.94 56.38
CA GLU A 136 -32.83 -17.50 55.03
C GLU A 136 -32.75 -16.43 53.94
N ARG A 137 -33.36 -15.25 54.16
CA ARG A 137 -33.25 -14.12 53.22
C ARG A 137 -31.80 -13.63 53.11
N ALA A 138 -31.10 -13.50 54.23
CA ALA A 138 -29.69 -13.09 54.24
C ALA A 138 -28.79 -14.11 53.50
N ASP A 139 -29.01 -15.40 53.73
CA ASP A 139 -28.29 -16.48 53.05
C ASP A 139 -28.52 -16.47 51.54
N ARG A 140 -29.78 -16.29 51.11
CA ARG A 140 -30.13 -16.16 49.68
C ARG A 140 -29.50 -14.92 49.06
N ALA A 141 -29.48 -13.78 49.76
CA ALA A 141 -28.81 -12.57 49.28
C ALA A 141 -27.30 -12.79 49.07
N GLN A 142 -26.64 -13.48 50.00
CA GLN A 142 -25.23 -13.82 49.87
C GLN A 142 -24.97 -14.81 48.73
N ALA A 143 -25.83 -15.81 48.57
CA ALA A 143 -25.75 -16.77 47.47
C ALA A 143 -25.91 -16.07 46.11
N LEU A 144 -26.93 -15.23 45.95
CA LEU A 144 -27.15 -14.42 44.74
C LEU A 144 -25.91 -13.56 44.41
N ARG A 145 -25.35 -12.87 45.41
CA ARG A 145 -24.14 -12.07 45.25
C ARG A 145 -22.96 -12.90 44.75
N ARG A 146 -22.70 -14.08 45.34
CA ARG A 146 -21.62 -14.97 44.91
C ARG A 146 -21.83 -15.45 43.47
N SER A 147 -23.06 -15.84 43.12
CA SER A 147 -23.41 -16.30 41.78
C SER A 147 -23.27 -15.20 40.74
N ALA A 148 -23.75 -13.98 41.03
CA ALA A 148 -23.62 -12.82 40.14
C ALA A 148 -22.14 -12.44 39.93
N GLN A 149 -21.33 -12.41 41.00
CA GLN A 149 -19.89 -12.15 40.87
C GLN A 149 -19.17 -13.24 40.08
N ALA A 150 -19.56 -14.51 40.24
CA ALA A 150 -18.98 -15.60 39.47
C ALA A 150 -19.36 -15.51 37.98
N ALA A 151 -20.61 -15.17 37.67
CA ALA A 151 -21.07 -14.93 36.31
C ALA A 151 -20.34 -13.75 35.67
N TYR A 152 -20.18 -12.65 36.40
CA TYR A 152 -19.40 -11.49 35.95
C TYR A 152 -17.94 -11.85 35.64
N ARG A 153 -17.26 -12.59 36.53
CA ARG A 153 -15.87 -13.01 36.27
C ARG A 153 -15.70 -13.91 35.04
N ARG A 154 -16.74 -14.65 34.66
CA ARG A 154 -16.76 -15.41 33.40
C ARG A 154 -17.09 -14.56 32.17
N GLY A 155 -17.52 -13.32 32.37
CA GLY A 155 -18.02 -12.41 31.32
C GLY A 155 -19.48 -12.68 30.94
N ASP A 156 -20.25 -13.40 31.76
CA ASP A 156 -21.66 -13.69 31.49
C ASP A 156 -22.57 -12.51 31.80
N LEU A 157 -22.14 -11.55 32.63
CA LEU A 157 -22.92 -10.37 33.00
C LEU A 157 -22.15 -9.09 32.67
N SER A 158 -22.87 -8.04 32.29
CA SER A 158 -22.31 -6.69 32.19
C SER A 158 -22.07 -6.07 33.57
N ASP A 159 -21.27 -4.99 33.61
CA ASP A 159 -21.05 -4.18 34.83
C ASP A 159 -22.38 -3.67 35.42
N THR A 160 -23.29 -3.22 34.55
CA THR A 160 -24.61 -2.71 34.94
C THR A 160 -25.49 -3.81 35.55
N GLN A 161 -25.51 -4.99 34.93
CA GLN A 161 -26.26 -6.14 35.45
C GLN A 161 -25.69 -6.65 36.78
N LEU A 162 -24.37 -6.64 36.95
CA LEU A 162 -23.73 -6.95 38.23
C LEU A 162 -24.15 -5.94 39.31
N LEU A 163 -24.09 -4.64 39.00
CA LEU A 163 -24.48 -3.60 39.94
C LEU A 163 -25.96 -3.74 40.35
N ASP A 164 -26.84 -4.03 39.40
CA ASP A 164 -28.26 -4.24 39.67
C ASP A 164 -28.51 -5.48 40.53
N ALA A 165 -27.75 -6.56 40.32
CA ALA A 165 -27.81 -7.76 41.16
C ALA A 165 -27.34 -7.48 42.60
N LEU A 166 -26.28 -6.68 42.76
CA LEU A 166 -25.73 -6.31 44.07
C LEU A 166 -26.59 -5.29 44.82
N THR A 167 -27.38 -4.49 44.09
CA THR A 167 -28.27 -3.46 44.66
C THR A 167 -29.74 -3.89 44.69
N HIS A 168 -30.02 -5.13 44.29
CA HIS A 168 -31.35 -5.74 44.28
C HIS A 168 -32.40 -4.95 43.46
N ARG A 169 -31.98 -4.40 42.32
CA ARG A 169 -32.85 -3.63 41.41
C ARG A 169 -33.27 -4.48 40.22
N ASN A 170 -34.14 -3.96 39.35
CA ASN A 170 -34.45 -4.58 38.04
C ASN A 170 -34.82 -6.07 38.09
N GLY A 171 -35.55 -6.47 39.14
CA GLY A 171 -36.02 -7.85 39.33
C GLY A 171 -35.06 -8.77 40.08
N TRP A 172 -33.88 -8.30 40.48
CA TRP A 172 -32.94 -9.05 41.32
C TRP A 172 -33.38 -9.06 42.79
N ASP A 173 -34.38 -9.87 43.15
CA ASP A 173 -34.90 -9.93 44.51
C ASP A 173 -34.34 -11.14 45.32
N PRO A 174 -33.62 -10.91 46.44
CA PRO A 174 -33.15 -11.97 47.33
C PRO A 174 -34.26 -12.83 47.97
N ALA A 175 -35.50 -12.32 48.03
CA ALA A 175 -36.62 -13.05 48.59
C ALA A 175 -37.10 -14.20 47.69
N LEU A 176 -36.78 -14.13 46.38
CA LEU A 176 -37.15 -15.15 45.42
C LEU A 176 -36.57 -16.51 45.77
N HIS A 177 -37.22 -17.57 45.27
CA HIS A 177 -36.68 -18.92 45.42
C HIS A 177 -35.32 -19.02 44.69
N PRO A 178 -34.32 -19.75 45.21
CA PRO A 178 -32.99 -19.85 44.58
C PRO A 178 -33.05 -20.24 43.09
N VAL A 179 -33.99 -21.12 42.72
CA VAL A 179 -34.20 -21.54 41.33
C VAL A 179 -34.73 -20.39 40.43
N GLU A 180 -35.53 -19.48 40.98
CA GLU A 180 -36.00 -18.28 40.27
C GLU A 180 -34.86 -17.26 40.12
N GLN A 181 -34.01 -17.14 41.13
CA GLN A 181 -32.80 -16.31 41.06
C GLN A 181 -31.83 -16.81 39.97
N GLU A 182 -31.63 -18.14 39.88
CA GLU A 182 -30.86 -18.76 38.80
C GLU A 182 -31.49 -18.49 37.43
N LEU A 183 -32.82 -18.52 37.31
CA LEU A 183 -33.52 -18.21 36.08
C LEU A 183 -33.32 -16.75 35.65
N ILE A 184 -33.39 -15.79 36.59
CA ILE A 184 -33.12 -14.38 36.33
C ILE A 184 -31.67 -14.19 35.87
N LEU A 185 -30.71 -14.83 36.57
CA LEU A 185 -29.31 -14.78 36.21
C LEU A 185 -29.04 -15.36 34.81
N ALA A 186 -29.62 -16.50 34.49
CA ALA A 186 -29.47 -17.13 33.18
C ALA A 186 -30.07 -16.29 32.05
N ARG A 187 -31.21 -15.62 32.29
CA ARG A 187 -31.80 -14.68 31.31
C ARG A 187 -30.88 -13.49 31.07
N ALA A 188 -30.38 -12.88 32.15
CA ALA A 188 -29.44 -11.76 32.04
C ALA A 188 -28.18 -12.15 31.26
N ALA A 189 -27.67 -13.36 31.50
CA ALA A 189 -26.52 -13.89 30.78
C ALA A 189 -26.78 -14.09 29.28
N VAL A 190 -27.92 -14.69 28.92
CA VAL A 190 -28.30 -14.86 27.50
C VAL A 190 -28.42 -13.51 26.80
N THR A 191 -29.10 -12.53 27.42
CA THR A 191 -29.23 -11.19 26.85
C THR A 191 -27.87 -10.53 26.63
N HIS A 192 -26.98 -10.57 27.62
CA HIS A 192 -25.66 -9.96 27.50
C HIS A 192 -24.79 -10.66 26.45
N ARG A 193 -24.73 -11.99 26.47
CA ARG A 193 -23.96 -12.77 25.49
C ARG A 193 -24.47 -12.60 24.07
N PHE A 194 -25.78 -12.47 23.89
CA PHE A 194 -26.36 -12.20 22.57
C PHE A 194 -25.97 -10.81 22.06
N SER A 195 -26.00 -9.78 22.92
CA SER A 195 -25.50 -8.45 22.58
C SER A 195 -24.02 -8.49 22.18
N ALA A 196 -23.19 -9.17 22.98
CA ALA A 196 -21.76 -9.30 22.67
C ALA A 196 -21.49 -10.06 21.36
N TYR A 197 -22.34 -11.03 21.01
CA TYR A 197 -22.28 -11.70 19.71
C TYR A 197 -22.64 -10.75 18.55
N GLN A 198 -23.65 -9.90 18.71
CA GLN A 198 -23.97 -8.88 17.70
C GLN A 198 -22.82 -7.87 17.53
N ASP A 199 -22.27 -7.37 18.64
CA ASP A 199 -21.12 -6.46 18.60
C ASP A 199 -19.92 -7.10 17.88
N ALA A 200 -19.70 -8.41 18.07
CA ALA A 200 -18.66 -9.15 17.37
C ALA A 200 -18.92 -9.28 15.87
N LEU A 201 -20.18 -9.49 15.44
CA LEU A 201 -20.55 -9.52 14.02
C LEU A 201 -20.33 -8.17 13.35
N ASP A 202 -20.71 -7.07 14.00
CA ASP A 202 -20.50 -5.72 13.49
C ASP A 202 -19.00 -5.43 13.33
N ALA A 203 -18.19 -5.84 14.31
CA ALA A 203 -16.73 -5.73 14.26
C ALA A 203 -16.12 -6.59 13.13
N GLU A 204 -16.62 -7.81 12.91
CA GLU A 204 -16.19 -8.66 11.80
C GLU A 204 -16.50 -8.03 10.45
N GLN A 205 -17.72 -7.50 10.28
CA GLN A 205 -18.12 -6.82 9.05
C GLN A 205 -17.25 -5.59 8.77
N ALA A 206 -16.93 -4.80 9.79
CA ALA A 206 -16.03 -3.66 9.67
C ALA A 206 -14.60 -4.09 9.29
N ALA A 207 -14.10 -5.19 9.86
CA ALA A 207 -12.79 -5.75 9.52
C ALA A 207 -12.74 -6.20 8.05
N TRP A 208 -13.78 -6.89 7.58
CA TRP A 208 -13.90 -7.31 6.18
C TRP A 208 -13.86 -6.13 5.21
N GLN A 209 -14.66 -5.10 5.47
CA GLN A 209 -14.67 -3.89 4.65
C GLN A 209 -13.28 -3.22 4.60
N ALA A 210 -12.59 -3.14 5.75
CA ALA A 210 -11.24 -2.58 5.80
C ALA A 210 -10.21 -3.42 5.03
N SER A 211 -10.33 -4.75 5.07
CA SER A 211 -9.50 -5.68 4.29
C SER A 211 -9.74 -5.54 2.79
N ASP A 212 -10.99 -5.37 2.36
CA ASP A 212 -11.34 -5.17 0.95
C ASP A 212 -10.75 -3.87 0.41
N VAL A 213 -10.86 -2.77 1.17
CA VAL A 213 -10.24 -1.48 0.83
C VAL A 213 -8.72 -1.61 0.72
N ALA A 214 -8.07 -2.26 1.69
CA ALA A 214 -6.63 -2.46 1.66
C ALA A 214 -6.19 -3.30 0.45
N THR A 215 -6.94 -4.36 0.13
CA THR A 215 -6.67 -5.22 -1.02
C THR A 215 -6.86 -4.46 -2.34
N ALA A 216 -7.90 -3.63 -2.45
CA ALA A 216 -8.11 -2.77 -3.61
C ALA A 216 -6.96 -1.75 -3.79
N ALA A 217 -6.50 -1.13 -2.70
CA ALA A 217 -5.35 -0.22 -2.71
C ALA A 217 -4.07 -0.92 -3.20
N VAL A 218 -3.81 -2.14 -2.73
CA VAL A 218 -2.67 -2.96 -3.21
C VAL A 218 -2.76 -3.22 -4.71
N ARG A 219 -3.95 -3.56 -5.24
CA ARG A 219 -4.13 -3.80 -6.68
C ARG A 219 -3.89 -2.52 -7.49
N SER A 220 -4.44 -1.39 -7.05
CA SER A 220 -4.26 -0.09 -7.71
C SER A 220 -2.78 0.31 -7.74
N LEU A 221 -2.10 0.26 -6.59
CA LEU A 221 -0.69 0.63 -6.49
C LEU A 221 0.22 -0.31 -7.28
N ARG A 222 -0.09 -1.61 -7.38
CA ARG A 222 0.68 -2.52 -8.25
C ARG A 222 0.59 -2.14 -9.72
N GLN A 223 -0.57 -1.66 -10.18
CA GLN A 223 -0.73 -1.17 -11.55
C GLN A 223 0.06 0.13 -11.76
N GLU A 224 0.04 1.05 -10.79
CA GLU A 224 0.82 2.28 -10.83
C GLU A 224 2.33 2.04 -10.77
N VAL A 225 2.80 1.08 -9.96
CA VAL A 225 4.21 0.67 -9.96
C VAL A 225 4.62 0.19 -11.34
N ALA A 226 3.83 -0.68 -11.98
CA ALA A 226 4.16 -1.21 -13.30
C ALA A 226 4.24 -0.12 -14.38
N SER A 227 3.34 0.87 -14.35
CA SER A 227 3.38 2.00 -15.28
C SER A 227 4.55 2.95 -14.98
N ALA A 228 4.81 3.24 -13.72
CA ALA A 228 5.92 4.10 -13.29
C ALA A 228 7.29 3.46 -13.61
N GLU A 229 7.44 2.15 -13.39
CA GLU A 229 8.65 1.41 -13.75
C GLU A 229 8.90 1.40 -15.26
N ALA A 230 7.86 1.24 -16.08
CA ALA A 230 7.97 1.32 -17.53
C ALA A 230 8.42 2.72 -17.99
N LEU A 231 7.87 3.79 -17.39
CA LEU A 231 8.30 5.17 -17.64
C LEU A 231 9.73 5.41 -17.19
N ALA A 232 10.12 4.91 -16.01
CA ALA A 232 11.47 5.03 -15.50
C ALA A 232 12.50 4.29 -16.38
N GLU A 233 12.15 3.11 -16.92
CA GLU A 233 13.03 2.38 -17.84
C GLU A 233 13.19 3.11 -19.18
N ALA A 234 12.09 3.64 -19.73
CA ALA A 234 12.16 4.49 -20.93
C ALA A 234 13.02 5.75 -20.69
N ALA A 235 12.88 6.39 -19.53
CA ALA A 235 13.69 7.52 -19.11
C ALA A 235 15.19 7.17 -19.00
N ARG A 236 15.54 6.03 -18.41
CA ARG A 236 16.94 5.54 -18.32
C ARG A 236 17.56 5.28 -19.69
N ALA A 237 16.77 4.84 -20.66
CA ALA A 237 17.26 4.59 -22.02
C ALA A 237 17.67 5.88 -22.76
N VAL A 238 17.07 7.03 -22.41
CA VAL A 238 17.34 8.34 -23.04
C VAL A 238 18.55 9.04 -22.42
N LEU A 239 18.95 8.67 -21.21
CA LEU A 239 20.12 9.24 -20.54
C LEU A 239 21.44 8.80 -21.20
N PRO A 240 22.39 9.73 -21.44
CA PRO A 240 23.73 9.40 -21.91
C PRO A 240 24.47 8.53 -20.88
N GLU A 241 25.39 7.67 -21.33
CA GLU A 241 26.06 6.67 -20.48
C GLU A 241 26.74 7.23 -19.22
N ASN A 242 27.21 8.48 -19.26
CA ASN A 242 27.87 9.15 -18.14
C ASN A 242 26.89 9.59 -17.03
N ASP A 243 25.60 9.73 -17.31
CA ASP A 243 24.57 10.17 -16.35
C ASP A 243 23.63 9.03 -15.93
N ARG A 244 23.90 7.80 -16.36
CA ARG A 244 23.14 6.62 -15.89
C ARG A 244 23.42 6.42 -14.40
N PRO A 245 22.43 6.55 -13.50
CA PRO A 245 22.64 6.24 -12.09
C PRO A 245 23.07 4.77 -12.00
N ALA A 246 24.16 4.51 -11.29
CA ALA A 246 24.71 3.17 -11.11
C ALA A 246 23.58 2.23 -10.65
N ARG A 247 23.39 1.15 -11.41
CA ARG A 247 22.36 0.13 -11.15
C ARG A 247 22.53 -0.34 -9.71
N SER A 248 21.68 0.13 -8.79
CA SER A 248 21.65 -0.35 -7.42
C SER A 248 21.18 -1.79 -7.47
N THR A 249 22.14 -2.70 -7.54
CA THR A 249 21.94 -4.14 -7.44
C THR A 249 21.68 -4.51 -5.98
N ARG A 250 20.72 -3.83 -5.34
CA ARG A 250 20.17 -4.32 -4.08
C ARG A 250 19.14 -5.38 -4.42
N ARG A 251 19.66 -6.59 -4.66
CA ARG A 251 18.90 -7.83 -4.69
C ARG A 251 18.11 -7.90 -3.38
N VAL A 252 16.81 -7.67 -3.45
CA VAL A 252 15.92 -7.97 -2.33
C VAL A 252 15.86 -9.49 -2.23
N PRO A 253 16.28 -10.11 -1.10
CA PRO A 253 16.11 -11.54 -0.92
C PRO A 253 14.62 -11.86 -0.92
N ALA A 254 14.23 -12.83 -1.77
CA ALA A 254 12.92 -13.43 -1.72
C ALA A 254 12.83 -14.23 -0.41
N THR A 255 12.11 -13.71 0.58
CA THR A 255 11.66 -14.49 1.73
C THR A 255 10.37 -15.19 1.33
N ALA A 256 10.43 -16.54 1.36
CA ALA A 256 9.31 -17.46 1.29
C ALA A 256 8.57 -17.54 2.62
#